data_AF-A0A7V8B0W7-F1
#
_entry.id   AF-A0A7V8B0W7-F1
#
_cell.length_a   1.000
_cell.length_b   1.000
_cell.length_c   1.000
_cell.angle_alpha   90.00
_cell.angle_beta   90.00
_cell.angle_gamma   90.00
#
_symmetry.space_group_name_H-M   'P 1'
#
loop_
_entity.id
_entity.type
_entity.pdbx_description
1 polymer ?
#
loop_
_entity_poly.entity_id
_entity_poly.type
_entity_poly.pdbx_seq_one_letter_code
_entity_poly.pdbx_strand_id
1 'polypeptide(L)'
;MASKRAILATSILLMVGAACSSLLSMAKADTFPIDGKGPDYQIIKSSGFGTEAAYVEAQSTVDDIKNWCENWYPGKKNCVSDNSGDLDTVYKASADCAAGTMTDPNGMKVKWTGLNRGKDFNRFYEFTNVTTGKKIGFSNADGGVGLMAQWMTLCPFGLPYSELPKSKTIDVNRDYPRLRDRDVQMTEHVGHNGSLMVLDKDLGVVVYREPKYKSIAENTVLFRGSISLEHGVPTRGMAYAFKKGCEPQPYYVNGFFENEKSGKLILSGEAPIWDGCNVKGYSSKSKNAKLVFDMDLM
;
A
#
# COMPACT_ATOMS: atom_id res chain seq x y z
N MET A 1 -52.59 40.59 38.81
CA MET A 1 -51.99 39.26 39.05
C MET A 1 -51.72 38.61 37.70
N ALA A 2 -50.46 38.60 37.24
CA ALA A 2 -50.06 37.89 36.02
C ALA A 2 -48.65 37.33 36.25
N SER A 3 -48.57 36.02 36.45
CA SER A 3 -47.35 35.26 36.73
C SER A 3 -46.70 34.84 35.41
N LYS A 4 -45.55 35.42 35.06
CA LYS A 4 -44.69 34.94 33.97
C LYS A 4 -43.82 33.78 34.50
N ARG A 5 -44.03 32.57 33.97
CA ARG A 5 -43.13 31.43 34.18
C ARG A 5 -42.03 31.46 33.14
N ALA A 6 -40.78 31.51 33.60
CA ALA A 6 -39.59 31.34 32.77
C ALA A 6 -39.34 29.84 32.53
N ILE A 7 -39.13 29.47 31.27
CA ILE A 7 -38.76 28.12 30.84
C ILE A 7 -37.23 28.05 30.84
N LEU A 8 -36.64 27.22 31.71
CA LEU A 8 -35.23 26.86 31.62
C LEU A 8 -35.06 25.84 30.48
N ALA A 9 -34.31 26.22 29.45
CA ALA A 9 -33.85 25.31 28.40
C ALA A 9 -32.59 24.59 28.89
N THR A 10 -32.70 23.29 29.15
CA THR A 10 -31.58 22.43 29.49
C THR A 10 -30.82 22.05 28.23
N SER A 11 -29.66 22.67 27.99
CA SER A 11 -28.76 22.28 26.91
C SER A 11 -28.13 20.93 27.20
N ILE A 12 -28.52 19.91 26.44
CA ILE A 12 -27.88 18.60 26.40
C ILE A 12 -26.59 18.74 25.59
N LEU A 13 -25.45 18.70 26.29
CA LEU A 13 -24.13 18.67 25.68
C LEU A 13 -23.87 17.25 25.15
N LEU A 14 -24.06 17.04 23.86
CA LEU A 14 -23.62 15.83 23.16
C LEU A 14 -22.09 15.81 23.10
N MET A 15 -21.48 15.05 24.01
CA MET A 15 -20.08 14.64 23.90
C MET A 15 -19.96 13.70 22.68
N VAL A 16 -19.62 14.26 21.52
CA VAL A 16 -19.13 13.49 20.38
C VAL A 16 -17.80 12.90 20.80
N GLY A 17 -17.83 11.65 21.26
CA GLY A 17 -16.64 10.85 21.51
C GLY A 17 -15.87 10.72 20.21
N ALA A 18 -14.80 11.49 20.06
CA ALA A 18 -13.78 11.22 19.06
C ALA A 18 -13.28 9.81 19.34
N ALA A 19 -13.67 8.86 18.49
CA ALA A 19 -13.04 7.56 18.43
C ALA A 19 -11.56 7.82 18.20
N CYS A 20 -10.77 7.71 19.26
CA CYS A 20 -9.33 7.78 19.21
C CYS A 20 -8.89 6.51 18.48
N SER A 21 -8.90 6.56 17.15
CA SER A 21 -8.29 5.56 16.29
C SER A 21 -6.84 5.48 16.73
N SER A 22 -6.52 4.45 17.51
CA SER A 22 -5.16 4.13 17.90
C SER A 22 -4.32 4.15 16.63
N LEU A 23 -3.39 5.11 16.54
CA LEU A 23 -2.37 5.17 15.50
C LEU A 23 -1.48 3.95 15.71
N LEU A 24 -1.92 2.81 15.20
CA LEU A 24 -1.13 1.59 15.20
C LEU A 24 0.09 1.88 14.32
N SER A 25 1.27 1.73 14.92
CA SER A 25 2.53 1.77 14.20
C SER A 25 2.59 0.56 13.26
N MET A 26 1.97 0.64 12.09
CA MET A 26 2.12 -0.40 11.06
C MET A 26 3.62 -0.57 10.78
N ALA A 27 4.09 -1.80 10.55
CA ALA A 27 5.42 -2.02 9.99
C ALA A 27 5.56 -1.15 8.74
N LYS A 28 6.50 -0.20 8.77
CA LYS A 28 6.68 0.81 7.73
C LYS A 28 7.70 0.30 6.70
N ALA A 29 7.62 0.83 5.49
CA ALA A 29 8.81 0.81 4.62
C ALA A 29 9.90 1.65 5.31
N ASP A 30 11.14 1.16 5.29
CA ASP A 30 12.28 1.88 5.86
C ASP A 30 12.88 2.88 4.85
N THR A 31 12.65 2.63 3.55
CA THR A 31 13.14 3.48 2.46
C THR A 31 12.00 4.06 1.63
N PHE A 32 12.27 5.19 0.98
CA PHE A 32 11.35 5.84 0.05
C PHE A 32 11.99 5.98 -1.34
N PRO A 33 11.34 5.50 -2.41
CA PRO A 33 11.93 5.48 -3.75
C PRO A 33 11.86 6.89 -4.38
N ILE A 34 12.93 7.67 -4.27
CA ILE A 34 13.01 8.99 -4.92
C ILE A 34 13.30 8.85 -6.41
N ASP A 35 14.35 8.09 -6.75
CA ASP A 35 14.76 7.85 -8.12
C ASP A 35 15.40 6.46 -8.24
N GLY A 36 15.34 5.87 -9.44
CA GLY A 36 15.79 4.48 -9.66
C GLY A 36 17.30 4.34 -9.91
N LYS A 37 18.07 5.43 -9.90
CA LYS A 37 19.50 5.44 -10.23
C LYS A 37 20.37 6.10 -9.16
N GLY A 38 19.78 6.60 -8.09
CA GLY A 38 20.45 7.27 -6.98
C GLY A 38 20.64 6.32 -5.79
N PRO A 39 21.21 6.85 -4.69
CA PRO A 39 21.34 6.12 -3.44
C PRO A 39 19.97 5.76 -2.84
N ASP A 40 19.98 4.88 -1.85
CA ASP A 40 18.77 4.63 -1.06
C ASP A 40 18.47 5.83 -0.15
N TYR A 41 17.18 6.17 -0.02
CA TYR A 41 16.72 7.27 0.82
C TYR A 41 15.92 6.71 2.00
N GLN A 42 16.45 6.90 3.21
CA GLN A 42 15.85 6.41 4.44
C GLN A 42 14.71 7.31 4.88
N ILE A 43 13.60 6.72 5.33
CA ILE A 43 12.46 7.46 5.86
C ILE A 43 12.82 7.97 7.26
N ILE A 44 13.09 9.27 7.36
CA ILE A 44 13.43 9.93 8.63
C ILE A 44 12.18 10.43 9.38
N LYS A 45 11.06 10.63 8.66
CA LYS A 45 9.79 11.03 9.25
C LYS A 45 8.62 10.55 8.38
N SER A 46 7.54 10.10 9.01
CA SER A 46 6.33 9.70 8.29
C SER A 46 5.08 9.75 9.16
N SER A 47 3.95 10.01 8.52
CA SER A 47 2.64 10.01 9.16
C SER A 47 1.54 9.64 8.16
N GLY A 48 0.42 9.12 8.66
CA GLY A 48 -0.81 8.98 7.87
C GLY A 48 -0.72 8.01 6.67
N PHE A 49 0.19 7.03 6.66
CA PHE A 49 0.24 6.06 5.55
C PHE A 49 -1.13 5.41 5.33
N GLY A 50 -1.58 5.38 4.08
CA GLY A 50 -2.89 4.88 3.71
C GLY A 50 -4.06 5.77 4.14
N THR A 51 -3.83 7.05 4.42
CA THR A 51 -4.90 8.02 4.73
C THR A 51 -4.90 9.19 3.73
N GLU A 52 -5.82 10.11 3.93
CA GLU A 52 -5.97 11.36 3.18
C GLU A 52 -4.83 12.35 3.46
N ALA A 53 -3.99 12.08 4.47
CA ALA A 53 -2.90 12.91 4.92
C ALA A 53 -1.58 12.12 5.02
N ALA A 54 -1.36 11.18 4.08
CA ALA A 54 -0.12 10.43 4.01
C ALA A 54 1.05 11.37 3.71
N TYR A 55 2.13 11.22 4.46
CA TYR A 55 3.29 12.10 4.37
C TYR A 55 4.57 11.36 4.74
N VAL A 56 5.66 11.71 4.05
CA VAL A 56 7.00 11.18 4.29
C VAL A 56 8.07 12.26 4.07
N GLU A 57 9.10 12.22 4.90
CA GLU A 57 10.40 12.87 4.66
C GLU A 57 11.45 11.76 4.56
N ALA A 58 12.29 11.82 3.52
CA ALA A 58 13.35 10.85 3.29
C ALA A 58 14.67 11.55 2.93
N GLN A 59 15.78 10.93 3.33
CA GLN A 59 17.13 11.46 3.16
C GLN A 59 18.13 10.31 3.05
N SER A 60 19.16 10.48 2.25
CA SER A 60 20.25 9.51 2.13
C SER A 60 21.24 9.64 3.28
N THR A 61 21.84 8.54 3.69
CA THR A 61 22.98 8.53 4.62
C THR A 61 24.30 8.42 3.86
N VAL A 62 25.42 8.67 4.57
CA VAL A 62 26.76 8.47 4.01
C VAL A 62 26.95 7.02 3.56
N ASP A 63 26.42 6.06 4.31
CA ASP A 63 26.51 4.64 3.99
C ASP A 63 25.68 4.30 2.75
N ASP A 64 24.49 4.89 2.57
CA ASP A 64 23.67 4.69 1.36
C ASP A 64 24.42 5.17 0.11
N ILE A 65 25.03 6.35 0.18
CA ILE A 65 25.83 6.90 -0.94
C ILE A 65 27.06 6.04 -1.20
N LYS A 66 27.75 5.59 -0.15
CA LYS A 66 28.92 4.73 -0.29
C LYS A 66 28.55 3.40 -0.96
N ASN A 67 27.49 2.75 -0.48
CA ASN A 67 26.99 1.49 -1.05
C ASN A 67 26.59 1.67 -2.53
N TRP A 68 25.92 2.77 -2.84
CA TRP A 68 25.56 3.10 -4.21
C TRP A 68 26.81 3.31 -5.10
N CYS A 69 27.78 4.09 -4.63
CA CYS A 69 29.04 4.35 -5.32
C CYS A 69 29.85 3.07 -5.58
N GLU A 70 29.92 2.16 -4.61
CA GLU A 70 30.62 0.89 -4.74
C GLU A 70 29.96 -0.01 -5.79
N ASN A 71 28.64 0.03 -5.91
CA ASN A 71 27.88 -0.78 -6.88
C ASN A 71 27.86 -0.19 -8.29
N TRP A 72 27.70 1.13 -8.44
CA TRP A 72 27.48 1.78 -9.73
C TRP A 72 28.74 2.45 -10.31
N TYR A 73 29.69 2.84 -9.47
CA TYR A 73 30.93 3.50 -9.87
C TYR A 73 32.16 2.89 -9.18
N PRO A 74 32.35 1.55 -9.30
CA PRO A 74 33.42 0.85 -8.60
C PRO A 74 34.79 1.48 -8.92
N GLY A 75 35.54 1.83 -7.88
CA GLY A 75 36.88 2.42 -7.98
C GLY A 75 36.93 3.94 -8.22
N LYS A 76 35.79 4.62 -8.38
CA LYS A 76 35.76 6.09 -8.52
C LYS A 76 36.01 6.76 -7.16
N LYS A 77 37.24 7.23 -6.93
CA LYS A 77 37.73 7.78 -5.65
C LYS A 77 36.88 8.93 -5.07
N ASN A 78 36.31 9.78 -5.92
CA ASN A 78 35.56 10.96 -5.49
C ASN A 78 34.04 10.75 -5.54
N CYS A 79 33.55 9.52 -5.78
CA CYS A 79 32.12 9.30 -5.95
C CYS A 79 31.30 9.78 -4.74
N VAL A 80 31.71 9.46 -3.51
CA VAL A 80 30.98 9.87 -2.31
C VAL A 80 30.97 11.39 -2.15
N SER A 81 32.11 12.06 -2.37
CA SER A 81 32.18 13.53 -2.30
C SER A 81 31.42 14.23 -3.42
N ASP A 82 31.40 13.64 -4.62
CA ASP A 82 30.66 14.18 -5.78
C ASP A 82 29.13 14.16 -5.54
N ASN A 83 28.65 13.26 -4.67
CA ASN A 83 27.22 13.09 -4.37
C ASN A 83 26.84 13.55 -2.96
N SER A 84 27.72 14.28 -2.25
CA SER A 84 27.44 14.70 -0.87
C SER A 84 26.23 15.65 -0.75
N GLY A 85 25.80 16.27 -1.84
CA GLY A 85 24.57 17.09 -1.88
C GLY A 85 23.30 16.32 -1.51
N ASP A 86 23.28 15.00 -1.73
CA ASP A 86 22.14 14.15 -1.34
C ASP A 86 22.05 13.98 0.18
N LEU A 87 23.16 14.18 0.91
CA LEU A 87 23.18 14.13 2.37
C LEU A 87 22.47 15.30 3.02
N ASP A 88 22.42 16.46 2.35
CA ASP A 88 21.79 17.67 2.89
C ASP A 88 20.35 17.85 2.37
N THR A 89 19.91 17.00 1.44
CA THR A 89 18.61 17.12 0.78
C THR A 89 17.57 16.24 1.47
N VAL A 90 16.56 16.89 2.06
CA VAL A 90 15.38 16.21 2.59
C VAL A 90 14.26 16.23 1.55
N TYR A 91 13.99 15.07 0.98
CA TYR A 91 12.90 14.87 0.03
C TYR A 91 11.58 14.69 0.77
N LYS A 92 10.52 15.30 0.24
CA LYS A 92 9.19 15.30 0.86
C LYS A 92 8.15 14.84 -0.15
N ALA A 93 7.30 13.93 0.27
CA ALA A 93 6.16 13.52 -0.55
C ALA A 93 4.90 13.37 0.31
N SER A 94 3.74 13.54 -0.32
CA SER A 94 2.46 13.39 0.34
C SER A 94 1.41 12.81 -0.58
N ALA A 95 0.40 12.15 -0.02
CA ALA A 95 -0.73 11.65 -0.79
C ALA A 95 -2.05 11.79 -0.03
N ASP A 96 -3.11 11.99 -0.81
CA ASP A 96 -4.48 11.73 -0.39
C ASP A 96 -4.91 10.40 -1.01
N CYS A 97 -4.82 9.33 -0.23
CA CYS A 97 -5.16 7.99 -0.67
C CYS A 97 -6.66 7.80 -0.92
N ALA A 98 -7.53 8.68 -0.40
CA ALA A 98 -8.95 8.62 -0.70
C ALA A 98 -9.25 9.26 -2.06
N ALA A 99 -8.68 10.45 -2.30
CA ALA A 99 -8.91 11.22 -3.52
C ALA A 99 -8.06 10.76 -4.71
N GLY A 100 -7.05 9.92 -4.50
CA GLY A 100 -6.17 9.47 -5.57
C GLY A 100 -5.19 10.54 -6.03
N THR A 101 -4.71 11.40 -5.13
CA THR A 101 -3.75 12.46 -5.48
C THR A 101 -2.46 12.33 -4.70
N MET A 102 -1.34 12.76 -5.29
CA MET A 102 -0.01 12.70 -4.69
C MET A 102 0.82 13.91 -5.10
N THR A 103 1.65 14.41 -4.18
CA THR A 103 2.77 15.30 -4.49
C THR A 103 4.06 14.51 -4.35
N ASP A 104 4.81 14.41 -5.44
CA ASP A 104 6.08 13.67 -5.48
C ASP A 104 7.22 14.46 -4.79
N PRO A 105 8.41 13.85 -4.62
CA PRO A 105 9.61 14.50 -4.07
C PRO A 105 10.03 15.81 -4.74
N ASN A 106 9.70 15.98 -6.02
CA ASN A 106 10.07 17.14 -6.83
C ASN A 106 8.97 18.22 -6.81
N GLY A 107 7.91 18.03 -6.02
CA GLY A 107 6.77 18.94 -5.93
C GLY A 107 5.75 18.78 -7.06
N MET A 108 5.90 17.78 -7.93
CA MET A 108 4.94 17.49 -8.99
C MET A 108 3.67 16.91 -8.39
N LYS A 109 2.53 17.55 -8.69
CA LYS A 109 1.21 17.07 -8.32
C LYS A 109 0.68 16.14 -9.38
N VAL A 110 0.32 14.92 -8.97
CA VAL A 110 -0.24 13.90 -9.83
C VAL A 110 -1.58 13.40 -9.29
N LYS A 111 -2.42 12.91 -10.20
CA LYS A 111 -3.69 12.27 -9.89
C LYS A 111 -3.73 10.89 -10.54
N TRP A 112 -4.15 9.89 -9.80
CA TRP A 112 -4.46 8.56 -10.31
C TRP A 112 -5.57 8.65 -11.35
N THR A 113 -5.39 8.02 -12.51
CA THR A 113 -6.36 8.07 -13.62
C THR A 113 -6.78 6.72 -14.16
N GLY A 114 -6.21 5.63 -13.65
CA GLY A 114 -6.58 4.29 -14.09
C GLY A 114 -5.47 3.27 -13.91
N LEU A 115 -5.65 2.15 -14.58
CA LEU A 115 -4.63 1.14 -14.78
C LEU A 115 -4.02 1.32 -16.17
N ASN A 116 -2.70 1.21 -16.28
CA ASN A 116 -2.00 1.13 -17.55
C ASN A 116 -2.49 -0.11 -18.30
N ARG A 117 -2.83 0.03 -19.58
CA ARG A 117 -3.22 -1.08 -20.46
C ARG A 117 -2.25 -1.26 -21.63
N GLY A 118 -1.06 -0.65 -21.53
CA GLY A 118 0.03 -0.87 -22.47
C GLY A 118 0.59 -2.29 -22.41
N LYS A 119 1.39 -2.65 -23.42
CA LYS A 119 2.10 -3.94 -23.46
C LYS A 119 3.08 -4.07 -22.29
N ASP A 120 3.84 -3.00 -22.03
CA ASP A 120 4.80 -2.91 -20.93
C ASP A 120 4.12 -2.33 -19.69
N PHE A 121 4.48 -2.85 -18.51
CA PHE A 121 3.93 -2.42 -17.22
C PHE A 121 2.40 -2.49 -17.17
N ASN A 122 1.83 -3.50 -17.83
CA ASN A 122 0.39 -3.69 -17.89
C ASN A 122 -0.18 -3.78 -16.46
N ARG A 123 -1.28 -3.06 -16.22
CA ARG A 123 -2.02 -2.95 -14.96
C ARG A 123 -1.32 -2.17 -13.85
N PHE A 124 -0.23 -1.48 -14.15
CA PHE A 124 0.38 -0.53 -13.21
C PHE A 124 -0.51 0.71 -13.05
N TYR A 125 -0.36 1.45 -11.95
CA TYR A 125 -1.20 2.61 -11.68
C TYR A 125 -0.81 3.80 -12.53
N GLU A 126 -1.73 4.25 -13.38
CA GLU A 126 -1.53 5.38 -14.27
C GLU A 126 -1.78 6.70 -13.53
N PHE A 127 -0.89 7.67 -13.76
CA PHE A 127 -0.97 9.00 -13.19
C PHE A 127 -1.01 10.07 -14.26
N THR A 128 -1.73 11.16 -13.99
CA THR A 128 -1.74 12.38 -14.80
C THR A 128 -1.18 13.53 -13.99
N ASN A 129 -0.28 14.31 -14.58
CA ASN A 129 0.20 15.55 -14.00
C ASN A 129 -0.96 16.56 -13.93
N VAL A 130 -1.28 17.02 -12.73
CA VAL A 130 -2.45 17.89 -12.48
C VAL A 130 -2.29 19.25 -13.16
N THR A 131 -1.07 19.76 -13.25
CA THR A 131 -0.78 21.07 -13.85
C THR A 131 -0.87 21.03 -15.37
N THR A 132 -0.32 19.99 -16.01
CA THR A 132 -0.25 19.91 -17.48
C THR A 132 -1.40 19.13 -18.11
N GLY A 133 -2.14 18.35 -17.32
CA GLY A 133 -3.16 17.41 -17.80
C GLY A 133 -2.59 16.24 -18.60
N LYS A 134 -1.26 16.09 -18.67
CA LYS A 134 -0.60 15.01 -19.44
C LYS A 134 -0.45 13.77 -18.58
N LYS A 135 -0.75 12.61 -19.18
CA LYS A 135 -0.42 11.31 -18.61
C LYS A 135 1.09 11.16 -18.46
N ILE A 136 1.52 10.56 -17.35
CA ILE A 136 2.91 10.21 -17.12
C ILE A 136 3.18 8.85 -17.75
N GLY A 137 4.20 8.77 -18.61
CA GLY A 137 4.63 7.51 -19.21
C GLY A 137 5.32 6.59 -18.17
N PHE A 138 5.40 5.31 -18.48
CA PHE A 138 6.03 4.30 -17.60
C PHE A 138 7.50 4.03 -17.93
N SER A 139 8.09 4.72 -18.91
CA SER A 139 9.53 4.58 -19.13
C SER A 139 10.31 5.11 -17.92
N ASN A 140 11.56 4.65 -17.76
CA ASN A 140 12.46 5.18 -16.75
C ASN A 140 12.68 6.69 -16.89
N ALA A 141 12.55 7.24 -18.10
CA ALA A 141 12.69 8.67 -18.36
C ALA A 141 11.41 9.45 -18.00
N ASP A 142 10.24 8.85 -18.18
CA ASP A 142 8.96 9.49 -17.88
C ASP A 142 8.61 9.44 -16.38
N GLY A 143 9.17 8.48 -15.64
CA GLY A 143 9.09 8.43 -14.18
C GLY A 143 7.86 7.70 -13.60
N GLY A 144 6.98 7.14 -14.43
CA GLY A 144 5.74 6.48 -13.97
C GLY A 144 5.97 5.29 -13.03
N VAL A 145 7.03 4.49 -13.23
CA VAL A 145 7.40 3.41 -12.31
C VAL A 145 7.81 3.94 -10.94
N GLY A 146 8.58 5.03 -10.91
CA GLY A 146 8.96 5.71 -9.67
C GLY A 146 7.75 6.26 -8.92
N LEU A 147 6.84 6.94 -9.63
CA LEU A 147 5.58 7.43 -9.05
C LEU A 147 4.72 6.31 -8.47
N MET A 148 4.61 5.18 -9.16
CA MET A 148 3.89 4.02 -8.63
C MET A 148 4.55 3.49 -7.36
N ALA A 149 5.88 3.39 -7.32
CA ALA A 149 6.60 2.94 -6.14
C ALA A 149 6.38 3.90 -4.95
N GLN A 150 6.44 5.21 -5.19
CA GLN A 150 6.14 6.25 -4.20
C GLN A 150 4.69 6.18 -3.70
N TRP A 151 3.74 6.02 -4.63
CA TRP A 151 2.33 5.80 -4.31
C TRP A 151 2.15 4.58 -3.43
N MET A 152 2.79 3.45 -3.74
CA MET A 152 2.65 2.24 -2.93
C MET A 152 3.29 2.36 -1.54
N THR A 153 4.26 3.25 -1.35
CA THR A 153 4.77 3.57 -0.01
C THR A 153 3.79 4.45 0.78
N LEU A 154 3.22 5.49 0.14
CA LEU A 154 2.29 6.42 0.79
C LEU A 154 0.88 5.82 1.00
N CYS A 155 0.40 5.04 0.03
CA CYS A 155 -0.93 4.45 -0.09
C CYS A 155 -0.84 2.93 -0.29
N PRO A 156 -0.38 2.17 0.72
CA PRO A 156 -0.09 0.75 0.57
C PRO A 156 -1.35 -0.12 0.37
N PHE A 157 -2.56 0.42 0.51
CA PHE A 157 -3.81 -0.28 0.22
C PHE A 157 -4.13 -0.35 -1.30
N GLY A 158 -3.24 0.19 -2.15
CA GLY A 158 -3.34 0.10 -3.59
C GLY A 158 -4.19 1.21 -4.18
N LEU A 159 -5.34 0.86 -4.75
CA LEU A 159 -6.23 1.79 -5.43
C LEU A 159 -6.75 2.91 -4.51
N PRO A 160 -7.06 4.11 -5.06
CA PRO A 160 -7.73 5.16 -4.31
C PRO A 160 -9.06 4.70 -3.71
N TYR A 161 -9.43 5.22 -2.54
CA TYR A 161 -10.68 4.79 -1.89
C TYR A 161 -11.94 5.27 -2.60
N SER A 162 -11.83 6.30 -3.45
CA SER A 162 -12.87 6.70 -4.39
C SER A 162 -13.19 5.62 -5.42
N GLU A 163 -12.22 4.76 -5.74
CA GLU A 163 -12.37 3.66 -6.71
C GLU A 163 -12.68 2.34 -6.03
N LEU A 164 -11.98 2.05 -4.93
CA LEU A 164 -12.19 0.85 -4.12
C LEU A 164 -12.21 1.20 -2.62
N PRO A 165 -13.39 1.40 -2.02
CA PRO A 165 -13.50 1.77 -0.61
C PRO A 165 -12.81 0.79 0.34
N LYS A 166 -12.25 1.27 1.46
CA LYS A 166 -11.75 0.41 2.55
C LYS A 166 -12.91 -0.36 3.19
N SER A 167 -13.07 -1.63 2.81
CA SER A 167 -14.08 -2.53 3.34
C SER A 167 -13.44 -3.79 3.91
N LYS A 168 -14.05 -4.33 4.97
CA LYS A 168 -13.69 -5.64 5.54
C LYS A 168 -14.01 -6.79 4.58
N THR A 169 -15.03 -6.59 3.74
CA THR A 169 -15.47 -7.56 2.74
C THR A 169 -15.55 -6.91 1.37
N ILE A 170 -15.10 -7.63 0.34
CA ILE A 170 -15.20 -7.22 -1.06
C ILE A 170 -15.72 -8.43 -1.82
N ASP A 171 -16.94 -8.31 -2.31
CA ASP A 171 -17.41 -9.22 -3.35
C ASP A 171 -16.75 -8.79 -4.66
N VAL A 172 -15.74 -9.54 -5.07
CA VAL A 172 -15.04 -9.30 -6.32
C VAL A 172 -15.95 -9.53 -7.52
N ASN A 173 -17.01 -10.34 -7.43
CA ASN A 173 -17.92 -10.52 -8.56
C ASN A 173 -18.91 -9.36 -8.70
N ARG A 174 -19.03 -8.49 -7.69
CA ARG A 174 -19.81 -7.25 -7.79
C ARG A 174 -19.15 -6.30 -8.80
N ASP A 175 -19.98 -5.64 -9.60
CA ASP A 175 -19.54 -4.76 -10.68
C ASP A 175 -18.69 -3.59 -10.16
N TYR A 176 -17.36 -3.68 -10.33
CA TYR A 176 -16.43 -2.54 -10.37
C TYR A 176 -16.07 -2.23 -11.83
N PRO A 177 -17.02 -1.75 -12.66
CA PRO A 177 -16.88 -1.74 -14.12
C PRO A 177 -15.84 -0.74 -14.64
N ARG A 178 -15.45 0.27 -13.84
CA ARG A 178 -14.38 1.21 -14.23
C ARG A 178 -12.98 0.60 -14.18
N LEU A 179 -12.81 -0.44 -13.37
CA LEU A 179 -11.52 -1.08 -13.13
C LEU A 179 -11.35 -2.37 -13.96
N ARG A 180 -12.47 -2.90 -14.47
CA ARG A 180 -12.51 -4.14 -15.24
C ARG A 180 -12.64 -3.86 -16.72
N ASP A 181 -11.82 -4.56 -17.49
CA ASP A 181 -12.15 -4.78 -18.89
C ASP A 181 -13.32 -5.76 -18.94
N ARG A 182 -14.39 -5.43 -19.67
CA ARG A 182 -15.65 -6.23 -19.63
C ARG A 182 -15.45 -7.65 -20.15
N ASP A 183 -14.40 -7.87 -20.93
CA ASP A 183 -14.14 -9.12 -21.62
C ASP A 183 -13.09 -10.00 -20.91
N VAL A 184 -12.51 -9.55 -19.79
CA VAL A 184 -11.43 -10.29 -19.10
C VAL A 184 -11.57 -10.21 -17.57
N GLN A 185 -12.44 -11.05 -16.99
CA GLN A 185 -12.38 -11.33 -15.55
C GLN A 185 -11.13 -12.17 -15.24
N MET A 186 -10.07 -11.55 -14.74
CA MET A 186 -8.87 -12.26 -14.23
C MET A 186 -8.98 -12.48 -12.72
N THR A 187 -10.09 -13.07 -12.27
CA THR A 187 -10.17 -13.60 -10.92
C THR A 187 -9.54 -14.98 -10.92
N GLU A 188 -8.47 -15.14 -10.16
CA GLU A 188 -7.77 -16.41 -10.01
C GLU A 188 -8.14 -17.04 -8.67
N HIS A 189 -8.50 -18.32 -8.71
CA HIS A 189 -8.71 -19.10 -7.48
C HIS A 189 -7.35 -19.54 -6.95
N VAL A 190 -7.05 -19.22 -5.70
CA VAL A 190 -5.73 -19.49 -5.12
C VAL A 190 -5.86 -20.11 -3.74
N GLY A 191 -4.93 -21.00 -3.41
CA GLY A 191 -4.87 -21.68 -2.12
C GLY A 191 -4.11 -20.87 -1.09
N HIS A 192 -4.63 -20.76 0.12
CA HIS A 192 -3.89 -20.16 1.24
C HIS A 192 -4.28 -20.80 2.57
N ASN A 193 -3.30 -21.45 3.24
CA ASN A 193 -3.49 -22.04 4.57
C ASN A 193 -4.72 -22.98 4.69
N GLY A 194 -5.01 -23.71 3.60
CA GLY A 194 -6.16 -24.62 3.50
C GLY A 194 -7.51 -23.92 3.28
N SER A 195 -7.51 -22.64 2.90
CA SER A 195 -8.69 -21.91 2.43
C SER A 195 -8.61 -21.71 0.92
N LEU A 196 -9.76 -21.66 0.26
CA LEU A 196 -9.88 -21.16 -1.11
C LEU A 196 -10.05 -19.65 -1.08
N MET A 197 -9.26 -18.95 -1.90
CA MET A 197 -9.26 -17.51 -2.03
C MET A 197 -9.57 -17.12 -3.47
N VAL A 198 -9.97 -15.87 -3.67
CA VAL A 198 -9.98 -15.23 -4.98
C VAL A 198 -8.99 -14.08 -4.97
N LEU A 199 -8.08 -14.09 -5.94
CA LEU A 199 -7.15 -13.02 -6.24
C LEU A 199 -7.68 -12.24 -7.44
N ASP A 200 -7.79 -10.91 -7.30
CA ASP A 200 -8.10 -10.01 -8.40
C ASP A 200 -6.97 -8.99 -8.52
N LYS A 201 -6.17 -9.11 -9.59
CA LYS A 201 -5.00 -8.26 -9.83
C LYS A 201 -5.33 -6.84 -10.26
N ASP A 202 -6.49 -6.61 -10.89
CA ASP A 202 -6.92 -5.25 -11.28
C ASP A 202 -7.38 -4.46 -10.05
N LEU A 203 -8.17 -5.11 -9.20
CA LEU A 203 -8.60 -4.53 -7.92
C LEU A 203 -7.46 -4.52 -6.89
N GLY A 204 -6.45 -5.36 -7.10
CA GLY A 204 -5.32 -5.50 -6.18
C GLY A 204 -5.72 -6.13 -4.85
N VAL A 205 -6.64 -7.10 -4.85
CA VAL A 205 -7.18 -7.71 -3.64
C VAL A 205 -7.05 -9.22 -3.63
N VAL A 206 -6.93 -9.79 -2.43
CA VAL A 206 -7.13 -11.22 -2.19
C VAL A 206 -8.20 -11.38 -1.11
N VAL A 207 -9.26 -12.12 -1.43
CA VAL A 207 -10.44 -12.30 -0.56
C VAL A 207 -10.72 -13.77 -0.31
N TYR A 208 -11.27 -14.10 0.86
CA TYR A 208 -11.69 -15.46 1.18
C TYR A 208 -12.92 -15.86 0.36
N ARG A 209 -12.90 -17.02 -0.29
CA ARG A 209 -14.07 -17.63 -0.92
C ARG A 209 -14.62 -18.77 -0.08
N GLU A 210 -13.75 -19.71 0.28
CA GLU A 210 -14.08 -20.81 1.19
C GLU A 210 -13.07 -20.79 2.36
N PRO A 211 -13.31 -19.96 3.39
CA PRO A 211 -12.44 -19.91 4.56
C PRO A 211 -12.45 -21.24 5.31
N LYS A 212 -11.25 -21.77 5.62
CA LYS A 212 -11.08 -22.95 6.48
C LYS A 212 -11.75 -22.79 7.85
N TYR A 213 -11.69 -21.57 8.40
CA TYR A 213 -12.24 -21.25 9.72
C TYR A 213 -13.50 -20.42 9.59
N LYS A 214 -14.62 -20.93 10.13
CA LYS A 214 -15.94 -20.28 10.11
C LYS A 214 -16.00 -18.92 10.82
N SER A 215 -14.98 -18.54 11.59
CA SER A 215 -14.87 -17.21 12.20
C SER A 215 -14.50 -16.11 11.19
N ILE A 216 -14.09 -16.48 9.99
CA ILE A 216 -13.84 -15.58 8.87
C ILE A 216 -15.01 -15.74 7.91
N ALA A 217 -15.67 -14.63 7.55
CA ALA A 217 -16.77 -14.66 6.60
C ALA A 217 -16.23 -14.77 5.16
N GLU A 218 -17.05 -15.30 4.26
CA GLU A 218 -16.81 -15.19 2.82
C GLU A 218 -16.64 -13.71 2.40
N ASN A 219 -15.87 -13.49 1.34
CA ASN A 219 -15.48 -12.19 0.78
C ASN A 219 -14.65 -11.32 1.72
N THR A 220 -14.25 -11.82 2.90
CA THR A 220 -13.35 -11.09 3.80
C THR A 220 -12.01 -10.84 3.12
N VAL A 221 -11.51 -9.61 3.21
CA VAL A 221 -10.28 -9.18 2.57
C VAL A 221 -9.07 -9.65 3.39
N LEU A 222 -8.20 -10.47 2.79
CA LEU A 222 -6.91 -10.85 3.38
C LEU A 222 -5.80 -9.89 2.98
N PHE A 223 -5.82 -9.38 1.74
CA PHE A 223 -4.77 -8.51 1.20
C PHE A 223 -5.37 -7.41 0.31
N ARG A 224 -4.74 -6.23 0.33
CA ARG A 224 -4.97 -5.13 -0.60
C ARG A 224 -3.65 -4.46 -0.99
N GLY A 225 -3.47 -4.13 -2.26
CA GLY A 225 -2.27 -3.44 -2.72
C GLY A 225 -2.11 -3.47 -4.23
N SER A 226 -0.87 -3.50 -4.69
CA SER A 226 -0.53 -3.78 -6.08
C SER A 226 -0.07 -5.23 -6.20
N ILE A 227 -0.73 -6.00 -7.06
CA ILE A 227 -0.42 -7.40 -7.33
C ILE A 227 0.18 -7.52 -8.72
N SER A 228 1.36 -8.13 -8.81
CA SER A 228 1.95 -8.56 -10.07
C SER A 228 2.21 -10.06 -10.04
N LEU A 229 1.82 -10.72 -11.13
CA LEU A 229 2.14 -12.12 -11.42
C LEU A 229 3.25 -12.23 -12.48
N GLU A 230 3.88 -11.11 -12.82
CA GLU A 230 5.05 -11.08 -13.68
C GLU A 230 6.32 -11.36 -12.86
N HIS A 231 7.20 -12.22 -13.38
CA HIS A 231 8.42 -12.59 -12.69
C HIS A 231 9.33 -11.37 -12.44
N GLY A 232 9.84 -11.24 -11.21
CA GLY A 232 10.72 -10.14 -10.81
C GLY A 232 10.00 -8.81 -10.55
N VAL A 233 8.71 -8.70 -10.83
CA VAL A 233 7.92 -7.51 -10.52
C VAL A 233 7.32 -7.64 -9.10
N PRO A 234 7.57 -6.67 -8.20
CA PRO A 234 7.14 -6.78 -6.82
C PRO A 234 5.62 -6.65 -6.67
N THR A 235 5.04 -7.52 -5.83
CA THR A 235 3.74 -7.33 -5.20
C THR A 235 3.94 -6.65 -3.86
N ARG A 236 3.16 -5.61 -3.57
CA ARG A 236 3.29 -4.80 -2.34
C ARG A 236 1.92 -4.40 -1.84
N GLY A 237 1.73 -4.41 -0.52
CA GLY A 237 0.53 -3.82 0.06
C GLY A 237 0.30 -4.16 1.52
N MET A 238 -0.97 -4.15 1.91
CA MET A 238 -1.42 -4.40 3.28
C MET A 238 -2.11 -5.76 3.36
N ALA A 239 -1.59 -6.63 4.22
CA ALA A 239 -2.25 -7.86 4.62
C ALA A 239 -2.99 -7.64 5.95
N TYR A 240 -3.98 -8.50 6.23
CA TYR A 240 -4.74 -8.49 7.48
C TYR A 240 -4.50 -9.76 8.28
N ALA A 241 -4.09 -9.58 9.54
CA ALA A 241 -3.98 -10.68 10.50
C ALA A 241 -5.30 -10.83 11.25
N PHE A 242 -5.80 -12.07 11.31
CA PHE A 242 -7.07 -12.40 11.96
C PHE A 242 -6.82 -13.09 13.30
N LYS A 243 -7.57 -12.66 14.33
CA LYS A 243 -7.66 -13.33 15.62
C LYS A 243 -9.12 -13.42 16.03
N LYS A 244 -9.56 -14.60 16.49
CA LYS A 244 -10.95 -14.84 16.88
C LYS A 244 -11.41 -13.81 17.92
N GLY A 245 -12.53 -13.14 17.65
CA GLY A 245 -13.12 -12.14 18.54
C GLY A 245 -12.46 -10.76 18.51
N CYS A 246 -11.46 -10.55 17.65
CA CYS A 246 -10.76 -9.28 17.51
C CYS A 246 -10.97 -8.70 16.11
N GLU A 247 -10.84 -7.38 16.01
CA GLU A 247 -10.79 -6.69 14.72
C GLU A 247 -9.52 -7.10 13.94
N PRO A 248 -9.62 -7.32 12.61
CA PRO A 248 -8.46 -7.63 11.78
C PRO A 248 -7.42 -6.53 11.86
N GLN A 249 -6.15 -6.90 11.99
CA GLN A 249 -5.05 -5.95 12.15
C GLN A 249 -4.22 -5.86 10.86
N PRO A 250 -4.09 -4.68 10.25
CA PRO A 250 -3.33 -4.52 9.03
C PRO A 250 -1.82 -4.52 9.31
N TYR A 251 -1.04 -5.04 8.37
CA TYR A 251 0.41 -4.97 8.36
C TYR A 251 0.94 -4.97 6.93
N TYR A 252 2.03 -4.24 6.70
CA TYR A 252 2.63 -4.14 5.39
C TYR A 252 3.31 -5.45 5.01
N VAL A 253 3.16 -5.85 3.75
CA VAL A 253 3.83 -7.01 3.16
C VAL A 253 4.34 -6.68 1.76
N ASN A 254 5.46 -7.29 1.39
CA ASN A 254 6.01 -7.23 0.04
C ASN A 254 6.47 -8.63 -0.39
N GLY A 255 6.66 -8.82 -1.69
CA GLY A 255 7.19 -10.06 -2.21
C GLY A 255 7.00 -10.16 -3.71
N PHE A 256 7.07 -11.38 -4.22
CA PHE A 256 7.13 -11.64 -5.65
C PHE A 256 6.40 -12.93 -6.00
N PHE A 257 5.93 -13.00 -7.24
CA PHE A 257 5.59 -14.26 -7.87
C PHE A 257 6.90 -14.97 -8.23
N GLU A 258 7.17 -16.13 -7.63
CA GLU A 258 8.48 -16.80 -7.74
C GLU A 258 8.78 -17.16 -9.20
N ASN A 259 7.92 -17.94 -9.85
CA ASN A 259 7.93 -18.24 -11.28
C ASN A 259 6.75 -19.18 -11.63
N GLU A 260 6.48 -19.32 -12.93
CA GLU A 260 5.42 -20.18 -13.47
C GLU A 260 5.53 -21.64 -13.04
N LYS A 261 6.74 -22.18 -12.78
CA LYS A 261 6.90 -23.59 -12.38
C LYS A 261 6.48 -23.84 -10.94
N SER A 262 6.69 -22.87 -10.07
CA SER A 262 6.32 -22.94 -8.66
C SER A 262 4.85 -22.66 -8.43
N GLY A 263 4.23 -21.86 -9.31
CA GLY A 263 2.87 -21.36 -9.16
C GLY A 263 2.65 -20.62 -7.85
N LYS A 264 3.66 -19.93 -7.29
CA LYS A 264 3.57 -19.33 -5.95
C LYS A 264 3.78 -17.83 -5.92
N LEU A 265 2.82 -17.13 -5.32
CA LEU A 265 3.00 -15.76 -4.86
C LEU A 265 3.35 -15.79 -3.36
N ILE A 266 4.54 -15.28 -3.03
CA ILE A 266 5.05 -15.26 -1.67
C ILE A 266 5.20 -13.82 -1.21
N LEU A 267 4.48 -13.47 -0.13
CA LEU A 267 4.56 -12.16 0.51
C LEU A 267 5.10 -12.32 1.92
N SER A 268 5.91 -11.36 2.38
CA SER A 268 6.46 -11.33 3.72
C SER A 268 6.39 -9.93 4.33
N GLY A 269 6.30 -9.87 5.65
CA GLY A 269 6.29 -8.63 6.40
C GLY A 269 6.25 -8.89 7.91
N GLU A 270 6.47 -7.87 8.72
CA GLU A 270 6.38 -8.03 10.17
C GLU A 270 4.91 -8.11 10.59
N ALA A 271 4.45 -9.27 11.04
CA ALA A 271 3.04 -9.45 11.39
C ALA A 271 2.74 -9.04 12.83
N PRO A 272 1.50 -8.61 13.15
CA PRO A 272 1.12 -8.18 14.48
C PRO A 272 1.32 -9.26 15.54
N ILE A 273 1.90 -8.86 16.67
CA ILE A 273 2.00 -9.63 17.91
C ILE A 273 0.92 -9.12 18.86
N TRP A 274 0.02 -10.03 19.23
CA TRP A 274 -1.18 -9.71 19.99
C TRP A 274 -0.95 -9.69 21.49
N ASP A 275 -1.68 -8.81 22.17
CA ASP A 275 -1.96 -8.82 23.61
C ASP A 275 -3.47 -8.63 23.81
N GLY A 276 -4.20 -9.71 24.11
CA GLY A 276 -5.65 -9.71 23.94
C GLY A 276 -6.04 -9.38 22.49
N CYS A 277 -6.89 -8.36 22.29
CA CYS A 277 -7.19 -7.82 20.95
C CYS A 277 -6.34 -6.61 20.55
N ASN A 278 -5.41 -6.19 21.41
CA ASN A 278 -4.47 -5.11 21.12
C ASN A 278 -3.24 -5.66 20.41
N VAL A 279 -2.55 -4.79 19.66
CA VAL A 279 -1.24 -5.09 19.06
C VAL A 279 -0.17 -4.48 19.95
N LYS A 280 0.74 -5.30 20.46
CA LYS A 280 1.87 -4.84 21.30
C LYS A 280 3.19 -4.67 20.53
N GLY A 281 3.22 -5.09 19.27
CA GLY A 281 4.40 -5.01 18.41
C GLY A 281 4.20 -5.80 17.12
N TYR A 282 5.26 -5.85 16.32
CA TYR A 282 5.30 -6.55 15.04
C TYR A 282 6.53 -7.46 15.00
N SER A 283 6.47 -8.58 14.27
CA SER A 283 7.63 -9.45 14.11
C SER A 283 7.62 -10.25 12.82
N SER A 284 8.78 -10.29 12.17
CA SER A 284 9.09 -11.19 11.05
C SER A 284 9.14 -12.68 11.43
N LYS A 285 9.20 -13.01 12.73
CA LYS A 285 9.22 -14.40 13.22
C LYS A 285 7.82 -14.99 13.45
N SER A 286 6.77 -14.19 13.31
CA SER A 286 5.39 -14.64 13.47
C SER A 286 5.02 -15.63 12.37
N LYS A 287 4.18 -16.63 12.68
CA LYS A 287 3.63 -17.54 11.65
C LYS A 287 2.81 -16.82 10.57
N ASN A 288 2.34 -15.62 10.86
CA ASN A 288 1.60 -14.77 9.91
C ASN A 288 2.53 -13.84 9.13
N ALA A 289 3.84 -13.83 9.41
CA ALA A 289 4.80 -12.94 8.75
C ALA A 289 5.07 -13.33 7.28
N LYS A 290 4.67 -14.54 6.87
CA LYS A 290 4.81 -15.04 5.51
C LYS A 290 3.47 -15.55 5.00
N LEU A 291 3.01 -15.00 3.87
CA LEU A 291 1.85 -15.45 3.13
C LEU A 291 2.33 -16.17 1.89
N VAL A 292 1.82 -17.38 1.68
CA VAL A 292 2.04 -18.14 0.46
C VAL A 292 0.68 -18.36 -0.17
N PHE A 293 0.55 -17.99 -1.43
CA PHE A 293 -0.60 -18.26 -2.27
C PHE A 293 -0.20 -19.27 -3.33
N ASP A 294 -0.86 -20.42 -3.31
CA ASP A 294 -0.67 -21.48 -4.29
C ASP A 294 -1.64 -21.24 -5.46
N MET A 295 -1.11 -20.89 -6.63
CA MET A 295 -1.85 -20.55 -7.86
C MET A 295 -2.27 -21.82 -8.63
N ASP A 296 -1.65 -22.97 -8.34
CA ASP A 296 -1.86 -24.24 -9.03
C ASP A 296 -3.09 -25.03 -8.51
N LEU A 297 -4.13 -24.34 -8.01
CA LEU A 297 -5.43 -24.97 -7.81
C LEU A 297 -6.16 -25.10 -9.16
N MET A 298 -5.61 -25.94 -10.04
CA MET A 298 -6.27 -26.45 -11.25
C MET A 298 -6.50 -27.95 -11.13
#